data_AF-A0A0H5BBK7-F1
#
_entry.id   AF-A0A0H5BBK7-F1
#
_cell.length_a   1.000
_cell.length_b   1.000
_cell.length_c   1.000
_cell.angle_alpha   90.00
_cell.angle_beta   90.00
_cell.angle_gamma   90.00
#
_symmetry.space_group_name_H-M   'P 1'
#
loop_
_entity.id
_entity.type
_entity.pdbx_description
1 polymer ?
#
loop_
_entity_poly.entity_id
_entity_poly.type
_entity_poly.pdbx_seq_one_letter_code
_entity_poly.pdbx_strand_id
1 'polypeptide(L)'
;MARIARWTRPIAGPTARAAAWANMLMADHGLFRLVWKNRHRVSDKLWRSNQPAPPDIAAFARLGIRTVVNLRGGREFGSYPLEVEACARHGLALVDLPMRSRELPPAEDVFAAERLFAGIEYPAVIHCKSGADRAGFVAALYLILHENRPVAEAMAQLSARYGHIRQSRTGVLDAFFDSYLARNQAAPIAFRDWIATDYDPDGIRRAFHEDRLAAFVVDKILRRE
;
A
#
# COMPACT_ATOMS: atom_id res chain seq x y z
N MET A 1 13.76 -0.90 -17.79
CA MET A 1 12.95 -0.98 -19.03
C MET A 1 12.60 -2.42 -19.42
N ALA A 2 13.56 -3.29 -19.78
CA ALA A 2 13.26 -4.66 -20.26
C ALA A 2 12.51 -5.57 -19.25
N ARG A 3 12.80 -5.48 -17.94
CA ARG A 3 12.11 -6.26 -16.89
C ARG A 3 10.63 -5.90 -16.72
N ILE A 4 10.28 -4.61 -16.82
CA ILE A 4 8.89 -4.12 -16.73
C ILE A 4 8.11 -4.61 -17.95
N ALA A 5 8.67 -4.42 -19.16
CA ALA A 5 8.02 -4.80 -20.41
C ALA A 5 7.67 -6.30 -20.52
N ARG A 6 8.38 -7.16 -19.78
CA ARG A 6 8.10 -8.60 -19.73
C ARG A 6 6.83 -8.92 -18.94
N TRP A 7 6.65 -8.30 -17.78
CA TRP A 7 5.60 -8.69 -16.82
C TRP A 7 4.33 -7.84 -16.92
N THR A 8 4.35 -6.79 -17.73
CA THR A 8 3.12 -6.08 -18.12
C THR A 8 2.30 -6.81 -19.18
N ARG A 9 2.84 -7.87 -19.80
CA ARG A 9 2.15 -8.67 -20.81
C ARG A 9 1.27 -9.74 -20.17
N PRO A 10 0.12 -10.09 -20.79
CA PRO A 10 -0.68 -11.22 -20.37
C PRO A 10 0.12 -12.53 -20.37
N ILE A 11 -0.24 -13.43 -19.46
CA ILE A 11 0.39 -14.75 -19.36
C ILE A 11 -0.02 -15.62 -20.56
N ALA A 12 0.94 -15.95 -21.41
CA ALA A 12 0.73 -16.77 -22.60
C ALA A 12 1.10 -18.25 -22.32
N GLY A 13 0.12 -19.04 -21.89
CA GLY A 13 0.25 -20.49 -21.74
C GLY A 13 0.96 -20.96 -20.44
N PRO A 14 1.10 -22.29 -20.27
CA PRO A 14 1.54 -22.90 -19.01
C PRO A 14 3.00 -22.58 -18.66
N THR A 15 3.88 -22.48 -19.64
CA THR A 15 5.32 -22.18 -19.44
C THR A 15 5.52 -20.74 -18.94
N ALA A 16 4.83 -19.77 -19.55
CA ALA A 16 4.85 -18.38 -19.10
C ALA A 16 4.27 -18.25 -17.69
N ARG A 17 3.20 -19.01 -17.38
CA ARG A 17 2.61 -19.04 -16.04
C ARG A 17 3.60 -19.56 -15.01
N ALA A 18 4.25 -20.69 -15.29
CA ALA A 18 5.28 -21.25 -14.41
C ALA A 18 6.44 -20.28 -14.19
N ALA A 19 6.88 -19.57 -15.25
CA ALA A 19 7.92 -18.54 -15.13
C ALA A 19 7.46 -17.34 -14.28
N ALA A 20 6.21 -16.91 -14.40
CA ALA A 20 5.65 -15.84 -13.56
C ALA A 20 5.60 -16.25 -12.08
N TRP A 21 5.18 -17.48 -11.79
CA TRP A 21 5.21 -18.05 -10.45
C TRP A 21 6.63 -18.13 -9.88
N ALA A 22 7.57 -18.71 -10.62
CA ALA A 22 8.97 -18.79 -10.18
C ALA A 22 9.55 -17.39 -9.91
N ASN A 23 9.26 -16.42 -10.78
CA ASN A 23 9.71 -15.04 -10.58
C ASN A 23 9.06 -14.39 -9.34
N MET A 24 7.75 -14.55 -9.15
CA MET A 24 7.06 -14.06 -7.95
C MET A 24 7.65 -14.66 -6.67
N LEU A 25 7.89 -15.97 -6.64
CA LEU A 25 8.38 -16.64 -5.45
C LEU A 25 9.81 -16.26 -5.10
N MET A 26 10.70 -16.22 -6.10
CA MET A 26 12.13 -16.04 -5.90
C MET A 26 12.57 -14.57 -6.01
N ALA A 27 12.23 -13.90 -7.10
CA ALA A 27 12.71 -12.54 -7.38
C ALA A 27 11.92 -11.47 -6.61
N ASP A 28 10.62 -11.67 -6.41
CA ASP A 28 9.76 -10.79 -5.61
C ASP A 28 9.69 -11.22 -4.12
N HIS A 29 10.36 -12.30 -3.74
CA HIS A 29 10.33 -12.86 -2.38
C HIS A 29 8.92 -13.28 -1.92
N GLY A 30 8.10 -13.74 -2.87
CA GLY A 30 6.73 -14.18 -2.62
C GLY A 30 6.62 -15.41 -1.72
N LEU A 31 7.68 -16.23 -1.61
CA LEU A 31 7.68 -17.43 -0.78
C LEU A 31 7.30 -17.14 0.69
N PHE A 32 7.88 -16.10 1.29
CA PHE A 32 7.53 -15.70 2.67
C PHE A 32 6.06 -15.29 2.80
N ARG A 33 5.50 -14.70 1.74
CA ARG A 33 4.12 -14.22 1.69
C ARG A 33 3.11 -15.33 1.35
N LEU A 34 3.58 -16.51 0.96
CA LEU A 34 2.71 -17.70 0.91
C LEU A 34 2.39 -18.22 2.31
N VAL A 35 3.35 -18.15 3.23
CA VAL A 35 3.22 -18.65 4.61
C VAL A 35 2.66 -17.59 5.54
N TRP A 36 3.22 -16.37 5.51
CA TRP A 36 2.77 -15.27 6.35
C TRP A 36 1.86 -14.32 5.56
N LYS A 37 0.62 -14.18 6.02
CA LYS A 37 -0.38 -13.28 5.44
C LYS A 37 -0.58 -12.08 6.35
N ASN A 38 -0.10 -10.91 5.94
CA ASN A 38 -0.34 -9.65 6.66
C ASN A 38 -1.73 -9.10 6.33
N ARG A 39 -2.78 -9.88 6.57
CA ARG A 39 -4.15 -9.58 6.16
C ARG A 39 -4.97 -9.15 7.36
N HIS A 40 -5.48 -7.92 7.33
CA HIS A 40 -6.23 -7.34 8.42
C HIS A 40 -7.41 -6.53 7.91
N ARG A 41 -8.46 -6.50 8.72
CA ARG A 41 -9.62 -5.65 8.47
C ARG A 41 -9.29 -4.23 8.92
N VAL A 42 -9.53 -3.25 8.06
CA VAL A 42 -9.36 -1.82 8.35
C VAL A 42 -10.69 -1.26 8.85
N SER A 43 -11.78 -1.65 8.20
CA SER A 43 -13.16 -1.34 8.61
C SER A 43 -14.14 -2.42 8.11
N ASP A 44 -15.44 -2.20 8.24
CA ASP A 44 -16.44 -3.13 7.71
C ASP A 44 -16.33 -3.35 6.20
N LYS A 45 -15.81 -2.37 5.47
CA LYS A 45 -15.76 -2.36 4.02
C LYS A 45 -14.36 -2.58 3.45
N LEU A 46 -13.30 -2.23 4.20
CA LEU A 46 -11.93 -2.29 3.68
C LEU A 46 -11.06 -3.30 4.44
N TRP A 47 -10.29 -4.07 3.66
CA TRP A 47 -9.19 -4.91 4.13
C TRP A 47 -7.85 -4.37 3.65
N ARG A 48 -6.79 -4.71 4.37
CA ARG A 48 -5.40 -4.52 3.95
C ARG A 48 -4.68 -5.86 3.87
N SER A 49 -3.76 -6.03 2.93
CA SER A 49 -2.93 -7.23 2.83
C SER A 49 -1.50 -6.98 2.35
N ASN A 50 -0.63 -7.97 2.53
CA ASN A 50 0.57 -8.12 1.69
C ASN A 50 0.18 -8.59 0.27
N GLN A 51 1.16 -8.65 -0.64
CA GLN A 51 0.92 -9.03 -2.04
C GLN A 51 0.21 -10.39 -2.10
N PRO A 52 -1.04 -10.45 -2.59
CA PRO A 52 -1.78 -11.70 -2.65
C PRO A 52 -1.22 -12.58 -3.78
N ALA A 53 -1.21 -13.89 -3.53
CA ALA A 53 -1.02 -14.88 -4.59
C ALA A 53 -2.38 -15.23 -5.22
N PRO A 54 -2.43 -15.86 -6.41
CA PRO A 54 -3.70 -16.26 -7.04
C PRO A 54 -4.70 -17.00 -6.13
N PRO A 55 -4.30 -17.93 -5.23
CA PRO A 55 -5.24 -18.55 -4.29
C PRO A 55 -5.84 -17.58 -3.26
N ASP A 56 -5.09 -16.53 -2.88
CA ASP A 56 -5.58 -15.47 -1.99
C ASP A 56 -6.66 -14.64 -2.68
N ILE A 57 -6.46 -14.32 -3.96
CA ILE A 57 -7.42 -13.59 -4.79
C ILE A 57 -8.72 -14.41 -4.95
N ALA A 58 -8.60 -15.72 -5.17
CA ALA A 58 -9.75 -16.62 -5.16
C ALA A 58 -10.48 -16.60 -3.80
N ALA A 59 -9.75 -16.55 -2.68
CA ALA A 59 -10.33 -16.43 -1.35
C ALA A 59 -11.01 -15.07 -1.14
N PHE A 60 -10.45 -13.97 -1.65
CA PHE A 60 -11.08 -12.65 -1.62
C PHE A 60 -12.44 -12.65 -2.32
N ALA A 61 -12.53 -13.26 -3.51
CA ALA A 61 -13.81 -13.39 -4.21
C ALA A 61 -14.84 -14.18 -3.39
N ARG A 62 -14.44 -15.28 -2.73
CA ARG A 62 -15.33 -16.05 -1.84
C ARG A 62 -15.78 -15.26 -0.60
N LEU A 63 -14.99 -14.29 -0.16
CA LEU A 63 -15.33 -13.36 0.93
C LEU A 63 -16.21 -12.18 0.46
N GLY A 64 -16.57 -12.14 -0.82
CA GLY A 64 -17.39 -11.07 -1.39
C GLY A 64 -16.63 -9.77 -1.67
N ILE A 65 -15.29 -9.78 -1.64
CA ILE A 65 -14.49 -8.64 -2.12
C ILE A 65 -14.87 -8.36 -3.57
N ARG A 66 -14.99 -7.08 -3.94
CA ARG A 66 -15.29 -6.59 -5.28
C ARG A 66 -14.07 -5.96 -5.95
N THR A 67 -13.27 -5.22 -5.17
CA THR A 67 -12.11 -4.50 -5.67
C THR A 67 -10.82 -4.91 -4.96
N VAL A 68 -9.77 -5.16 -5.74
CA VAL A 68 -8.37 -5.29 -5.30
C VAL A 68 -7.63 -4.04 -5.73
N VAL A 69 -6.99 -3.35 -4.79
CA VAL A 69 -6.22 -2.13 -5.05
C VAL A 69 -4.73 -2.41 -4.85
N ASN A 70 -3.98 -2.33 -5.94
CA ASN A 70 -2.54 -2.50 -5.94
C ASN A 70 -1.82 -1.16 -5.70
N LEU A 71 -1.13 -1.06 -4.57
CA LEU A 71 -0.38 0.14 -4.19
C LEU A 71 1.07 0.15 -4.66
N ARG A 72 1.50 -0.89 -5.40
CA ARG A 72 2.86 -0.99 -5.90
C ARG A 72 2.97 -0.30 -7.26
N GLY A 73 3.94 0.60 -7.39
CA GLY A 73 4.34 1.10 -8.71
C GLY A 73 5.11 0.08 -9.57
N GLY A 74 5.65 -0.97 -8.93
CA GLY A 74 6.49 -1.97 -9.57
C GLY A 74 5.69 -3.05 -10.29
N ARG A 75 5.67 -2.99 -11.63
CA ARG A 75 5.16 -4.06 -12.52
C ARG A 75 6.29 -4.94 -13.06
N GLU A 76 7.45 -4.94 -12.39
CA GLU A 76 8.64 -5.68 -12.83
C GLU A 76 8.75 -7.13 -12.33
N PHE A 77 7.68 -7.67 -11.74
CA PHE A 77 7.66 -9.01 -11.18
C PHE A 77 6.47 -9.83 -11.70
N GLY A 78 6.64 -11.15 -11.68
CA GLY A 78 5.62 -12.11 -12.08
C GLY A 78 4.36 -12.07 -11.20
N SER A 79 4.39 -11.41 -10.05
CA SER A 79 3.21 -11.15 -9.21
C SER A 79 2.13 -10.36 -9.95
N TYR A 80 2.51 -9.33 -10.70
CA TYR A 80 1.56 -8.44 -11.37
C TYR A 80 0.70 -9.17 -12.43
N PRO A 81 1.26 -9.87 -13.43
CA PRO A 81 0.44 -10.56 -14.42
C PRO A 81 -0.35 -11.75 -13.82
N LEU A 82 0.14 -12.37 -12.75
CA LEU A 82 -0.61 -13.39 -12.00
C LEU A 82 -1.83 -12.79 -11.30
N GLU A 83 -1.68 -11.60 -10.71
CA GLU A 83 -2.75 -10.85 -10.06
C GLU A 83 -3.81 -10.39 -11.05
N VAL A 84 -3.39 -9.83 -12.20
CA VAL A 84 -4.29 -9.48 -13.31
C VAL A 84 -5.10 -10.69 -13.76
N GLU A 85 -4.43 -11.82 -14.06
CA GLU A 85 -5.10 -13.04 -14.51
C GLU A 85 -6.08 -13.57 -13.45
N ALA A 86 -5.69 -13.58 -12.18
CA ALA A 86 -6.52 -14.10 -11.10
C ALA A 86 -7.73 -13.20 -10.81
N CYS A 87 -7.56 -11.87 -10.81
CA CYS A 87 -8.68 -10.94 -10.62
C CYS A 87 -9.69 -11.09 -11.76
N ALA A 88 -9.24 -11.12 -13.02
CA ALA A 88 -10.09 -11.34 -14.17
C ALA A 88 -10.86 -12.68 -14.10
N ARG A 89 -10.17 -13.76 -13.70
CA ARG A 89 -10.77 -15.09 -13.53
C ARG A 89 -11.90 -15.11 -12.50
N HIS A 90 -11.78 -14.30 -11.45
CA HIS A 90 -12.73 -14.28 -10.33
C HIS A 90 -13.69 -13.09 -10.37
N GLY A 91 -13.70 -12.30 -11.44
CA GLY A 91 -14.59 -11.16 -11.60
C GLY A 91 -14.33 -10.03 -10.59
N LEU A 92 -13.08 -9.86 -10.15
CA LEU A 92 -12.67 -8.79 -9.25
C LEU A 92 -12.11 -7.61 -10.06
N ALA A 93 -12.52 -6.39 -9.72
CA ALA A 93 -11.88 -5.20 -10.26
C ALA A 93 -10.46 -5.09 -9.70
N LEU A 94 -9.47 -4.88 -10.56
CA LEU A 94 -8.10 -4.56 -10.16
C LEU A 94 -7.82 -3.10 -10.48
N VAL A 95 -7.50 -2.30 -9.47
CA VAL A 95 -7.19 -0.88 -9.61
C VAL A 95 -5.79 -0.61 -9.10
N ASP A 96 -5.00 0.12 -9.88
CA ASP A 96 -3.66 0.53 -9.46
C ASP A 96 -3.70 1.95 -8.89
N LEU A 97 -3.15 2.12 -7.69
CA LEU A 97 -2.87 3.42 -7.08
C LEU A 97 -1.44 3.40 -6.54
N PRO A 98 -0.42 3.58 -7.40
CA PRO A 98 0.97 3.52 -6.99
C PRO A 98 1.27 4.51 -5.85
N MET A 99 1.79 3.99 -4.74
CA MET A 99 2.16 4.81 -3.57
C MET A 99 3.61 4.56 -3.20
N ARG A 100 4.27 5.56 -2.62
CA ARG A 100 5.65 5.46 -2.12
C ARG A 100 5.64 5.14 -0.63
N SER A 101 6.58 4.31 -0.18
CA SER A 101 6.72 3.97 1.26
C SER A 101 7.80 4.74 1.99
N ARG A 102 8.71 5.41 1.27
CA ARG A 102 9.91 6.06 1.82
C ARG A 102 10.01 7.54 1.45
N GLU A 103 8.93 8.09 0.91
CA GLU A 103 8.85 9.48 0.49
C GLU A 103 7.46 10.02 0.86
N LEU A 104 7.41 11.31 1.13
CA LEU A 104 6.15 12.04 1.29
C LEU A 104 5.37 12.00 -0.03
N PRO A 105 4.05 11.73 0.01
CA PRO A 105 3.22 11.78 -1.18
C PRO A 105 3.06 13.24 -1.61
N PRO A 106 3.11 13.52 -2.91
CA PRO A 106 2.53 14.75 -3.45
C PRO A 106 1.05 14.91 -3.04
N ALA A 107 0.56 16.14 -2.95
CA ALA A 107 -0.83 16.41 -2.57
C ALA A 107 -1.82 15.75 -3.56
N GLU A 108 -1.47 15.72 -4.85
CA GLU A 108 -2.27 15.07 -5.88
C GLU A 108 -2.47 13.57 -5.67
N ASP A 109 -1.49 12.88 -5.08
CA ASP A 109 -1.57 11.45 -4.76
C ASP A 109 -2.56 11.22 -3.61
N VAL A 110 -2.59 12.12 -2.61
CA VAL A 110 -3.56 12.07 -1.51
C VAL A 110 -4.99 12.26 -2.04
N PHE A 111 -5.19 13.26 -2.92
CA PHE A 111 -6.49 13.46 -3.57
C PHE A 111 -6.85 12.32 -4.54
N ALA A 112 -5.86 11.66 -5.15
CA ALA A 112 -6.12 10.46 -5.95
C ALA A 112 -6.62 9.30 -5.09
N ALA A 113 -6.08 9.12 -3.88
CA ALA A 113 -6.60 8.16 -2.91
C ALA A 113 -8.04 8.50 -2.49
N GLU A 114 -8.34 9.77 -2.19
CA GLU A 114 -9.70 10.23 -1.88
C GLU A 114 -10.70 9.85 -2.99
N ARG A 115 -10.37 10.19 -4.25
CA ARG A 115 -11.20 9.86 -5.41
C ARG A 115 -11.35 8.35 -5.60
N LEU A 116 -10.28 7.58 -5.38
CA LEU A 116 -10.33 6.12 -5.45
C LEU A 116 -11.37 5.59 -4.46
N PHE A 117 -11.31 5.99 -3.19
CA PHE A 117 -12.24 5.49 -2.17
C PHE A 117 -13.70 5.85 -2.47
N ALA A 118 -13.95 7.01 -3.07
CA ALA A 118 -15.29 7.38 -3.50
C ALA A 118 -15.81 6.58 -4.71
N GLY A 119 -14.91 6.06 -5.56
CA GLY A 119 -15.26 5.46 -6.85
C GLY A 119 -15.19 3.94 -6.94
N ILE A 120 -14.57 3.25 -5.98
CA ILE A 120 -14.43 1.79 -6.02
C ILE A 120 -15.65 1.06 -5.43
N GLU A 121 -15.82 -0.19 -5.85
CA GLU A 121 -16.82 -1.08 -5.25
C GLU A 121 -16.28 -1.77 -3.99
N TYR A 122 -17.08 -1.73 -2.93
CA TYR A 122 -16.79 -2.39 -1.65
C TYR A 122 -17.60 -3.69 -1.50
N PRO A 123 -17.16 -4.66 -0.68
CA PRO A 123 -15.92 -4.69 0.11
C PRO A 123 -14.65 -4.70 -0.75
N ALA A 124 -13.59 -4.04 -0.30
CA ALA A 124 -12.34 -3.90 -1.05
C ALA A 124 -11.13 -4.37 -0.24
N VAL A 125 -10.03 -4.69 -0.94
CA VAL A 125 -8.74 -4.96 -0.32
C VAL A 125 -7.66 -4.09 -0.95
N ILE A 126 -6.89 -3.38 -0.12
CA ILE A 126 -5.67 -2.68 -0.55
C ILE A 126 -4.45 -3.53 -0.22
N HIS A 127 -3.45 -3.58 -1.11
CA HIS A 127 -2.22 -4.30 -0.82
C HIS A 127 -0.98 -3.59 -1.32
N CYS A 128 0.15 -3.93 -0.72
CA CYS A 128 1.47 -3.60 -1.24
C CYS A 128 2.37 -4.84 -1.21
N LYS A 129 3.70 -4.69 -1.16
CA LYS A 129 4.60 -5.85 -1.05
C LYS A 129 4.43 -6.57 0.29
N SER A 130 4.72 -5.90 1.40
CA SER A 130 4.69 -6.46 2.76
C SER A 130 3.36 -6.27 3.50
N GLY A 131 2.46 -5.43 2.98
CA GLY A 131 1.23 -5.04 3.67
C GLY A 131 1.44 -4.10 4.86
N ALA A 132 2.66 -3.60 5.07
CA ALA A 132 3.02 -2.76 6.22
C ALA A 132 2.88 -1.25 5.89
N ASP A 133 3.77 -0.73 5.05
CA ASP A 133 4.00 0.72 4.94
C ASP A 133 2.98 1.39 4.00
N ARG A 134 3.06 1.15 2.68
CA ARG A 134 2.09 1.67 1.69
C ARG A 134 0.64 1.33 2.05
N ALA A 135 0.38 0.08 2.41
CA ALA A 135 -0.96 -0.35 2.80
C ALA A 135 -1.42 0.28 4.11
N GLY A 136 -0.52 0.53 5.07
CA GLY A 136 -0.86 1.22 6.32
C GLY A 136 -1.15 2.69 6.11
N PHE A 137 -0.34 3.35 5.29
CA PHE A 137 -0.53 4.74 4.93
C PHE A 137 -1.86 4.96 4.20
N VAL A 138 -2.15 4.17 3.18
CA VAL A 138 -3.42 4.27 2.43
C VAL A 138 -4.62 3.83 3.27
N ALA A 139 -4.46 2.85 4.18
CA ALA A 139 -5.50 2.52 5.15
C ALA A 139 -5.81 3.70 6.10
N ALA A 140 -4.78 4.42 6.56
CA ALA A 140 -4.98 5.61 7.36
C ALA A 140 -5.70 6.71 6.56
N LEU A 141 -5.27 6.98 5.32
CA LEU A 141 -5.95 7.93 4.43
C LEU A 141 -7.43 7.55 4.19
N TYR A 142 -7.73 6.26 4.00
CA TYR A 142 -9.11 5.79 3.88
C TYR A 142 -9.94 6.12 5.12
N LEU A 143 -9.42 5.82 6.32
CA LEU A 143 -10.12 6.11 7.56
C LEU A 143 -10.38 7.61 7.72
N ILE A 144 -9.41 8.46 7.35
CA ILE A 144 -9.52 9.92 7.49
C ILE A 144 -10.46 10.52 6.44
N LEU A 145 -10.23 10.23 5.16
CA LEU A 145 -10.88 10.91 4.03
C LEU A 145 -12.22 10.30 3.64
N HIS A 146 -12.43 9.01 3.89
CA HIS A 146 -13.66 8.30 3.52
C HIS A 146 -14.55 7.98 4.73
N GLU A 147 -13.96 7.59 5.86
CA GLU A 147 -14.72 7.26 7.08
C GLU A 147 -14.75 8.39 8.12
N ASN A 148 -14.14 9.55 7.83
CA ASN A 148 -14.11 10.73 8.70
C ASN A 148 -13.57 10.44 10.12
N ARG A 149 -12.65 9.48 10.25
CA ARG A 149 -12.04 9.12 11.53
C ARG A 149 -10.95 10.15 11.91
N PRO A 150 -10.73 10.40 13.21
CA PRO A 150 -9.64 11.26 13.67
C PRO A 150 -8.27 10.77 13.17
N VAL A 151 -7.40 11.68 12.76
CA VAL A 151 -6.06 11.35 12.24
C VAL A 151 -5.24 10.56 13.27
N ALA A 152 -5.29 10.95 14.54
CA ALA A 152 -4.60 10.25 15.62
C ALA A 152 -5.03 8.77 15.76
N GLU A 153 -6.29 8.45 15.48
CA GLU A 153 -6.77 7.06 15.45
C GLU A 153 -6.30 6.33 14.19
N ALA A 154 -6.45 6.96 13.03
CA ALA A 154 -6.10 6.37 11.74
C ALA A 154 -4.59 6.03 11.63
N MET A 155 -3.73 6.81 12.28
CA MET A 155 -2.29 6.56 12.36
C MET A 155 -1.93 5.19 12.96
N ALA A 156 -2.81 4.55 13.74
CA ALA A 156 -2.58 3.19 14.24
C ALA A 156 -2.39 2.14 13.12
N GLN A 157 -2.80 2.46 11.89
CA GLN A 157 -2.50 1.66 10.70
C GLN A 157 -1.01 1.64 10.34
N LEU A 158 -0.21 2.58 10.83
CA LEU A 158 1.25 2.57 10.78
C LEU A 158 1.80 2.12 12.15
N SER A 159 1.81 0.81 12.40
CA SER A 159 2.30 0.27 13.67
C SER A 159 3.06 -1.04 13.51
N ALA A 160 3.86 -1.37 14.53
CA ALA A 160 4.63 -2.61 14.60
C ALA A 160 3.75 -3.86 14.49
N ARG A 161 2.46 -3.78 14.88
CA ARG A 161 1.44 -4.82 14.68
C ARG A 161 1.36 -5.28 13.22
N TYR A 162 1.49 -4.35 12.28
CA TYR A 162 1.44 -4.61 10.84
C TYR A 162 2.83 -4.70 10.21
N GLY A 163 3.87 -4.74 11.04
CA GLY A 163 5.27 -4.78 10.64
C GLY A 163 5.86 -3.42 10.28
N HIS A 164 5.16 -2.30 10.45
CA HIS A 164 5.70 -0.97 10.16
C HIS A 164 6.77 -0.55 11.21
N ILE A 165 7.84 0.11 10.77
CA ILE A 165 8.95 0.55 11.63
C ILE A 165 9.17 2.06 11.44
N ARG A 166 8.66 2.83 12.40
CA ARG A 166 8.71 4.30 12.42
C ARG A 166 10.12 4.88 12.43
N GLN A 167 11.08 4.19 13.04
CA GLN A 167 12.47 4.67 13.14
C GLN A 167 13.25 4.53 11.82
N SER A 168 12.70 3.82 10.83
CA SER A 168 13.34 3.63 9.53
C SER A 168 12.92 4.74 8.53
N ARG A 169 13.42 4.66 7.29
CA ARG A 169 12.99 5.52 6.17
C ARG A 169 11.47 5.62 6.00
N THR A 170 10.74 4.56 6.33
CA THR A 170 9.29 4.55 6.21
C THR A 170 8.60 5.44 7.25
N GLY A 171 9.33 5.86 8.30
CA GLY A 171 8.87 6.83 9.30
C GLY A 171 8.51 8.20 8.76
N VAL A 172 8.89 8.49 7.51
CA VAL A 172 8.46 9.73 6.85
C VAL A 172 6.94 9.78 6.68
N LEU A 173 6.28 8.62 6.60
CA LEU A 173 4.82 8.50 6.53
C LEU A 173 4.16 8.85 7.88
N ASP A 174 4.83 8.59 8.99
CA ASP A 174 4.41 9.07 10.30
C ASP A 174 4.55 10.58 10.40
N ALA A 175 5.72 11.11 10.01
CA ALA A 175 6.03 12.54 10.07
C ALA A 175 5.02 13.38 9.28
N PHE A 176 4.48 12.83 8.19
CA PHE A 176 3.35 13.41 7.46
C PHE A 176 2.13 13.66 8.35
N PHE A 177 1.67 12.65 9.09
CA PHE A 177 0.51 12.79 9.96
C PHE A 177 0.82 13.61 11.23
N ASP A 178 2.02 13.47 11.79
CA ASP A 178 2.45 14.27 12.93
C ASP A 178 2.48 15.76 12.60
N SER A 179 2.93 16.12 11.39
CA SER A 179 2.93 17.50 10.90
C SER A 179 1.52 18.08 10.86
N TYR A 180 0.55 17.31 10.35
CA TYR A 180 -0.85 17.71 10.41
C TYR A 180 -1.33 17.89 11.85
N LEU A 181 -1.07 16.93 12.74
CA LEU A 181 -1.53 17.00 14.13
C LEU A 181 -0.98 18.23 14.86
N ALA A 182 0.32 18.51 14.69
CA ALA A 182 0.96 19.70 15.25
C ALA A 182 0.35 21.00 14.69
N ARG A 183 0.14 21.06 13.37
CA ARG A 183 -0.49 22.20 12.72
C ARG A 183 -1.94 22.41 13.19
N ASN A 184 -2.73 21.34 13.27
CA ASN A 184 -4.13 21.38 13.67
C ASN A 184 -4.31 21.75 15.16
N GLN A 185 -3.38 21.35 16.01
CA GLN A 185 -3.36 21.76 17.42
C GLN A 185 -3.13 23.26 17.60
N ALA A 186 -2.28 23.87 16.75
CA ALA A 186 -2.01 25.31 16.81
C ALA A 186 -3.17 26.17 16.25
N ALA A 187 -3.82 25.72 15.18
CA ALA A 187 -5.03 26.34 14.64
C ALA A 187 -5.88 25.28 13.92
N PRO A 188 -7.11 24.98 14.38
CA PRO A 188 -7.93 23.92 13.79
C PRO A 188 -8.15 24.07 12.29
N ILE A 189 -7.96 22.98 11.55
CA ILE A 189 -8.13 22.89 10.09
C ILE A 189 -8.54 21.46 9.72
N ALA A 190 -9.46 21.30 8.76
CA ALA A 190 -9.79 19.96 8.28
C ALA A 190 -8.60 19.34 7.55
N PHE A 191 -8.39 18.02 7.69
CA PHE A 191 -7.26 17.33 7.06
C PHE A 191 -7.16 17.58 5.56
N ARG A 192 -8.29 17.55 4.86
CA ARG A 192 -8.37 17.81 3.42
C ARG A 192 -7.92 19.23 3.07
N ASP A 193 -8.32 20.22 3.85
CA ASP A 193 -7.97 21.63 3.61
C ASP A 193 -6.49 21.87 3.90
N TRP A 194 -5.95 21.22 4.94
CA TRP A 194 -4.51 21.24 5.21
C TRP A 194 -3.68 20.73 4.03
N ILE A 195 -4.09 19.62 3.39
CA ILE A 195 -3.42 19.11 2.18
C ILE A 195 -3.45 20.15 1.04
N ALA A 196 -4.54 20.91 0.93
CA ALA A 196 -4.71 21.87 -0.15
C ALA A 196 -3.93 23.18 0.05
N THR A 197 -3.67 23.60 1.30
CA THR A 197 -3.16 24.94 1.60
C THR A 197 -1.85 24.97 2.38
N ASP A 198 -1.72 24.11 3.40
CA ASP A 198 -0.70 24.24 4.44
C ASP A 198 0.33 23.10 4.40
N TYR A 199 0.11 22.11 3.54
CA TYR A 199 0.98 20.95 3.41
C TYR A 199 2.32 21.32 2.76
N ASP A 200 3.39 21.34 3.58
CA ASP A 200 4.76 21.61 3.17
C ASP A 200 5.61 20.32 3.21
N PRO A 201 5.66 19.53 2.11
CA PRO A 201 6.47 18.32 2.08
C PRO A 201 7.97 18.59 2.24
N ASP A 202 8.48 19.75 1.81
CA ASP A 202 9.90 20.09 1.94
C ASP A 202 10.25 20.43 3.39
N GLY A 203 9.38 21.14 4.10
CA GLY A 203 9.50 21.41 5.53
C GLY A 203 9.52 20.12 6.35
N ILE A 204 8.59 19.21 6.09
CA ILE A 204 8.54 17.90 6.78
C ILE A 204 9.81 17.10 6.48
N ARG A 205 10.27 17.08 5.22
CA ARG A 205 11.50 16.36 4.84
C ARG A 205 12.73 16.93 5.54
N ARG A 206 12.84 18.26 5.68
CA ARG A 206 13.94 18.91 6.41
C ARG A 206 13.93 18.56 7.90
N ALA A 207 12.76 18.42 8.50
CA ALA A 207 12.61 18.08 9.92
C ALA A 207 12.76 16.57 10.21
N PHE A 208 12.59 15.71 9.20
CA PHE A 208 12.63 14.26 9.37
C PHE A 208 14.08 13.73 9.40
N HIS A 209 14.40 12.99 10.48
CA HIS A 209 15.67 12.28 10.63
C HIS A 209 15.41 10.79 10.91
N GLU A 210 16.02 9.91 10.12
CA GLU A 210 15.92 8.46 10.29
C GLU A 210 17.00 7.89 11.21
N ASP A 211 16.69 6.79 11.90
CA ASP A 211 17.72 5.95 12.51
C ASP A 211 18.38 5.10 11.42
N ARG A 212 19.68 5.33 11.21
CA ARG A 212 20.46 4.68 10.15
C ARG A 212 20.55 3.15 10.32
N LEU A 213 20.53 2.64 11.56
CA LEU A 213 20.55 1.21 11.83
C LEU A 213 19.19 0.58 11.51
N ALA A 214 18.10 1.22 11.96
CA ALA A 214 16.75 0.77 11.65
C ALA A 214 16.49 0.78 10.13
N ALA A 215 16.94 1.82 9.43
CA ALA A 215 16.86 1.92 7.98
C ALA A 215 17.61 0.78 7.29
N PHE A 216 18.82 0.43 7.74
CA PHE A 216 19.60 -0.66 7.18
C PHE A 216 18.90 -2.01 7.32
N VAL A 217 18.33 -2.31 8.49
CA VAL A 217 17.59 -3.56 8.74
C VAL A 217 16.38 -3.66 7.80
N VAL A 218 15.59 -2.59 7.68
CA VAL A 218 14.41 -2.56 6.81
C VAL A 218 14.77 -2.73 5.34
N ASP A 219 15.81 -2.05 4.87
CA ASP A 219 16.18 -2.03 3.45
C ASP A 219 16.88 -3.33 3.03
N LYS A 220 17.87 -3.78 3.80
CA LYS A 220 18.74 -4.88 3.38
C LYS A 220 18.22 -6.25 3.78
N ILE A 221 17.66 -6.37 4.98
CA ILE A 221 17.21 -7.66 5.54
C ILE A 221 15.76 -7.92 5.10
N LEU A 222 14.89 -6.91 5.21
CA LEU A 222 13.45 -7.09 4.93
C LEU A 222 13.05 -6.77 3.48
N ARG A 223 13.94 -6.15 2.68
CA ARG A 223 13.77 -5.87 1.24
C ARG A 223 12.36 -5.38 0.89
N ARG A 224 11.86 -4.37 1.63
CA ARG A 224 10.44 -3.95 1.61
C ARG A 224 10.03 -3.06 0.44
N GLU A 225 11.00 -2.61 -0.36
CA GLU A 225 10.72 -1.90 -1.61
C GLU A 225 10.31 -2.88 -2.72
#